data_AF-A0A840B0K0-F1
#
_entry.id   AF-A0A840B0K0-F1
#
_cell.length_a   1.000
_cell.length_b   1.000
_cell.length_c   1.000
_cell.angle_alpha   90.00
_cell.angle_beta   90.00
_cell.angle_gamma   90.00
#
_symmetry.space_group_name_H-M   'P 1'
#
loop_
_entity.id
_entity.type
_entity.pdbx_description
1 polymer ?
#
loop_
_entity_poly.entity_id
_entity_poly.type
_entity_poly.pdbx_seq_one_letter_code
_entity_poly.pdbx_strand_id
1 'polypeptide(L)'
;MKHAINACALALILAGYVSAPPARAQTRQPAPVQRTAPPIPVRPAMGPRGLEAVMGKDVATLKRLFGEPRLDVVEVHGRKLQFVGKACVLDVFLYPDGKGRTEIVTYVDARRSDGAAVDRASCIDALQRR
;
A
#
# COMPACT_ATOMS: atom_id res chain seq x y z
N MET A 1 -7.91 -33.38 26.27
CA MET A 1 -7.02 -34.11 27.19
C MET A 1 -5.62 -33.98 26.65
N LYS A 2 -4.83 -33.11 27.28
CA LYS A 2 -3.40 -32.90 27.02
C LYS A 2 -2.62 -33.87 27.92
N HIS A 3 -1.32 -34.02 27.67
CA HIS A 3 -0.28 -34.71 28.45
C HIS A 3 0.21 -36.05 27.88
N ALA A 4 1.45 -36.03 27.38
CA ALA A 4 2.42 -37.09 27.64
C ALA A 4 3.81 -36.43 27.64
N ILE A 5 4.25 -36.04 28.83
CA ILE A 5 5.64 -35.71 29.17
C ILE A 5 6.28 -37.06 29.48
N ASN A 6 7.33 -37.44 28.77
CA ASN A 6 8.13 -38.62 29.12
C ASN A 6 9.51 -38.15 29.59
N ALA A 7 9.77 -38.41 30.85
CA ALA A 7 11.02 -38.11 31.54
C ALA A 7 11.77 -39.42 31.83
N CYS A 8 13.03 -39.22 32.20
CA CYS A 8 13.85 -40.07 33.07
C CYS A 8 14.77 -41.08 32.38
N ALA A 9 16.07 -40.79 32.43
CA ALA A 9 17.09 -41.53 33.21
C ALA A 9 18.50 -41.16 32.68
N LEU A 10 19.64 -41.26 33.38
CA LEU A 10 20.10 -41.19 34.77
C LEU A 10 21.63 -41.43 34.67
N ALA A 11 22.40 -41.04 35.69
CA ALA A 11 23.80 -41.40 36.03
C ALA A 11 24.92 -40.40 35.63
N LEU A 12 25.69 -39.75 36.54
CA LEU A 12 26.63 -40.19 37.62
C LEU A 12 27.86 -40.93 37.05
N ILE A 13 29.17 -40.65 37.28
CA ILE A 13 29.98 -39.70 38.09
C ILE A 13 31.42 -39.68 37.48
N LEU A 14 32.24 -38.70 37.92
CA LEU A 14 33.69 -38.73 38.25
C LEU A 14 34.72 -38.09 37.28
N ALA A 15 35.26 -36.97 37.78
CA ALA A 15 36.68 -36.61 37.94
C ALA A 15 37.67 -36.89 36.78
N GLY A 16 38.24 -35.81 36.26
CA GLY A 16 39.41 -35.86 35.37
C GLY A 16 40.11 -34.51 35.30
N TYR A 17 41.43 -34.55 35.36
CA TYR A 17 42.39 -33.52 35.74
C TYR A 17 42.47 -32.28 34.84
N VAL A 18 42.86 -31.15 35.46
CA VAL A 18 43.30 -29.90 34.84
C VAL A 18 44.62 -30.10 34.08
N SER A 19 44.70 -29.52 32.88
CA SER A 19 45.96 -29.09 32.26
C SER A 19 45.66 -27.92 31.33
N ALA A 20 46.16 -26.72 31.68
CA ALA A 20 46.00 -25.52 30.87
C ALA A 20 47.01 -25.53 29.70
N PRO A 21 46.58 -25.26 28.44
CA PRO A 21 47.51 -25.03 27.36
C PRO A 21 48.13 -23.62 27.47
N PRO A 22 49.37 -23.41 26.97
CA PRO A 22 50.02 -22.11 27.01
C PRO A 22 49.25 -21.10 26.16
N ALA A 23 49.20 -19.85 26.63
CA ALA A 23 48.61 -18.73 25.92
C ALA A 23 49.28 -18.56 24.56
N ARG A 24 48.62 -19.02 23.50
CA ARG A 24 49.01 -18.72 22.13
C ARG A 24 48.59 -17.27 21.88
N ALA A 25 49.57 -16.39 21.72
CA ALA A 25 49.34 -15.02 21.29
C ALA A 25 48.56 -15.06 19.97
N GLN A 26 47.26 -14.77 20.04
CA GLN A 26 46.44 -14.56 18.85
C GLN A 26 46.89 -13.24 18.25
N THR A 27 47.64 -13.31 17.16
CA THR A 27 47.80 -12.19 16.23
C THR A 27 46.41 -11.72 15.85
N ARG A 28 45.99 -10.55 16.36
CA ARG A 28 44.75 -9.89 15.95
C ARG A 28 44.80 -9.66 14.46
N GLN A 29 44.02 -10.42 13.72
CA GLN A 29 43.79 -10.19 12.31
C GLN A 29 43.00 -8.87 12.18
N PRO A 30 43.41 -7.91 11.34
CA PRO A 30 42.64 -6.70 11.13
C PRO A 30 41.24 -7.06 10.63
N ALA A 31 40.20 -6.49 11.25
CA ALA A 31 38.83 -6.67 10.79
C ALA A 31 38.72 -6.19 9.32
N PRO A 32 37.95 -6.88 8.46
CA PRO A 32 37.70 -6.40 7.11
C PRO A 32 37.04 -5.02 7.21
N VAL A 33 37.64 -4.02 6.58
CA VAL A 33 37.02 -2.70 6.46
C VAL A 33 35.75 -2.89 5.63
N GLN A 34 34.57 -2.82 6.26
CA GLN A 34 33.30 -2.76 5.55
C GLN A 34 33.34 -1.54 4.61
N ARG A 35 33.48 -1.78 3.31
CA ARG A 35 33.17 -0.76 2.31
C ARG A 35 31.68 -0.50 2.40
N THR A 36 31.30 0.65 2.96
CA THR A 36 29.96 1.20 2.79
C THR A 36 29.68 1.32 1.30
N ALA A 37 28.70 0.56 0.82
CA ALA A 37 28.19 0.72 -0.54
C ALA A 37 27.69 2.17 -0.71
N PRO A 38 27.88 2.79 -1.89
CA PRO A 38 27.35 4.12 -2.14
C PRO A 38 25.81 4.11 -2.00
N PRO A 39 25.21 5.18 -1.43
CA PRO A 39 23.76 5.26 -1.26
C PRO A 39 23.07 5.19 -2.62
N ILE A 40 22.12 4.27 -2.77
CA ILE A 40 21.28 4.16 -3.96
C ILE A 40 20.29 5.34 -3.94
N PRO A 41 20.16 6.12 -5.03
CA PRO A 41 19.16 7.17 -5.10
C PRO A 41 17.75 6.59 -4.95
N VAL A 42 17.02 6.98 -3.90
CA VAL A 42 15.60 6.61 -3.73
C VAL A 42 14.80 7.40 -4.76
N ARG A 43 14.32 6.71 -5.80
CA ARG A 43 13.38 7.32 -6.76
C ARG A 43 12.05 7.59 -6.03
N PRO A 44 11.45 8.78 -6.18
CA PRO A 44 10.13 9.03 -5.63
C PRO A 44 9.13 7.99 -6.13
N ALA A 45 8.39 7.37 -5.21
CA ALA A 45 7.31 6.47 -5.60
C ALA A 45 6.30 7.28 -6.42
N MET A 46 6.06 6.85 -7.66
CA MET A 46 5.06 7.48 -8.50
C MET A 46 3.69 7.06 -7.94
N GLY A 47 2.93 8.03 -7.43
CA GLY A 47 1.58 7.77 -6.92
C GLY A 47 0.67 7.17 -7.99
N PRO A 48 -0.46 6.54 -7.58
CA PRO A 48 -1.41 5.94 -8.52
C PRO A 48 -1.93 6.97 -9.53
N ARG A 49 -2.12 6.54 -10.78
CA ARG A 49 -2.55 7.40 -11.92
C ARG A 49 -3.79 6.83 -12.60
N GLY A 50 -4.47 7.67 -13.39
CA GLY A 50 -5.67 7.28 -14.12
C GLY A 50 -6.70 6.58 -13.22
N LEU A 51 -7.19 5.42 -13.64
CA LEU A 51 -8.20 4.65 -12.91
C LEU A 51 -7.78 4.26 -11.48
N GLU A 52 -6.52 3.89 -11.26
CA GLU A 52 -6.03 3.47 -9.92
C GLU A 52 -6.09 4.61 -8.90
N ALA A 53 -6.05 5.86 -9.35
CA ALA A 53 -6.18 7.02 -8.48
C ALA A 53 -7.59 7.16 -7.89
N VAL A 54 -8.60 6.56 -8.53
CA VAL A 54 -10.03 6.80 -8.25
C VAL A 54 -10.74 5.55 -7.75
N MET A 55 -10.45 4.37 -8.30
CA MET A 55 -11.13 3.14 -7.93
C MET A 55 -10.93 2.80 -6.44
N GLY A 56 -12.01 2.43 -5.77
CA GLY A 56 -12.02 2.11 -4.34
C GLY A 56 -11.80 3.31 -3.41
N LYS A 57 -11.76 4.55 -3.92
CA LYS A 57 -11.63 5.75 -3.10
C LYS A 57 -12.99 6.23 -2.60
N ASP A 58 -12.98 6.91 -1.47
CA ASP A 58 -14.17 7.53 -0.88
C ASP A 58 -14.40 8.96 -1.43
N VAL A 59 -15.56 9.53 -1.11
CA VAL A 59 -15.94 10.90 -1.49
C VAL A 59 -14.90 11.92 -1.06
N ALA A 60 -14.36 11.81 0.15
CA ALA A 60 -13.38 12.75 0.68
C ALA A 60 -12.09 12.76 -0.16
N THR A 61 -11.64 11.59 -0.59
CA THR A 61 -10.48 11.46 -1.47
C THR A 61 -10.75 12.03 -2.85
N LEU A 62 -11.92 11.78 -3.44
CA LEU A 62 -12.30 12.36 -4.73
C LEU A 62 -12.34 13.89 -4.67
N LYS A 63 -12.84 14.46 -3.57
CA LYS A 63 -12.84 15.91 -3.36
C LYS A 63 -11.45 16.49 -3.22
N ARG A 64 -10.51 15.78 -2.59
CA ARG A 64 -9.09 16.21 -2.56
C ARG A 64 -8.44 16.15 -3.94
N LEU A 65 -8.77 15.13 -4.74
CA LEU A 65 -8.21 14.95 -6.08
C LEU A 65 -8.78 15.92 -7.11
N PHE A 66 -10.08 16.17 -7.02
CA PHE A 66 -10.84 16.85 -8.05
C PHE A 66 -11.65 18.03 -7.54
N GLY A 67 -11.45 18.54 -6.32
CA GLY A 67 -12.27 19.63 -5.77
C GLY A 67 -13.75 19.24 -5.58
N GLU A 68 -14.63 20.23 -5.44
CA GLU A 68 -16.05 19.96 -5.29
C GLU A 68 -16.68 19.44 -6.60
N PRO A 69 -17.54 18.41 -6.53
CA PRO A 69 -18.27 17.92 -7.70
C PRO A 69 -19.32 18.94 -8.13
N ARG A 70 -19.60 18.99 -9.44
CA ARG A 70 -20.72 19.76 -9.98
C ARG A 70 -22.06 19.17 -9.58
N LEU A 71 -22.14 17.84 -9.50
CA LEU A 71 -23.34 17.10 -9.12
C LEU A 71 -22.98 16.10 -8.03
N ASP A 72 -23.81 16.02 -7.01
CA ASP A 72 -23.69 15.09 -5.90
C ASP A 72 -25.09 14.54 -5.58
N VAL A 73 -25.37 13.32 -6.02
CA VAL A 73 -26.68 12.68 -5.92
C VAL A 73 -26.56 11.46 -5.01
N VAL A 74 -27.31 11.48 -3.92
CA VAL A 74 -27.49 10.32 -3.03
C VAL A 74 -28.67 9.50 -3.53
N GLU A 75 -28.44 8.22 -3.77
CA GLU A 75 -29.43 7.23 -4.17
C GLU A 75 -29.73 6.28 -2.99
N VAL A 76 -30.68 5.37 -3.16
CA VAL A 76 -31.09 4.43 -2.09
C VAL A 76 -29.94 3.51 -1.66
N HIS A 77 -29.06 3.12 -2.58
CA HIS A 77 -27.99 2.14 -2.34
C HIS A 77 -26.59 2.63 -2.75
N GLY A 78 -26.46 3.90 -3.09
CA GLY A 78 -25.18 4.44 -3.53
C GLY A 78 -25.24 5.94 -3.77
N ARG A 79 -24.21 6.44 -4.42
CA ARG A 79 -24.04 7.86 -4.67
C ARG A 79 -23.36 8.10 -6.00
N LYS A 80 -23.80 9.13 -6.70
CA LYS A 80 -23.19 9.58 -7.94
C LYS A 80 -22.58 10.97 -7.75
N LEU A 81 -21.30 11.09 -8.08
CA LEU A 81 -20.62 12.38 -8.20
C LEU A 81 -20.35 12.68 -9.66
N GLN A 82 -20.43 13.95 -10.07
CA GLN A 82 -20.02 14.41 -11.39
C GLN A 82 -18.95 15.50 -11.27
N PHE A 83 -17.83 15.31 -11.94
CA PHE A 83 -16.79 16.31 -12.10
C PHE A 83 -16.75 16.76 -13.56
N VAL A 84 -16.56 18.06 -13.78
CA VAL A 84 -16.54 18.65 -15.12
C VAL A 84 -15.22 19.39 -15.32
N GLY A 85 -14.53 19.06 -16.39
CA GLY A 85 -13.34 19.76 -16.87
C GLY A 85 -13.54 20.24 -18.30
N LYS A 86 -12.57 20.99 -18.83
CA LYS A 86 -12.60 21.47 -20.22
C LYS A 86 -12.63 20.32 -21.24
N ALA A 87 -11.91 19.23 -20.94
CA ALA A 87 -11.75 18.11 -21.86
C ALA A 87 -12.89 17.07 -21.78
N CYS A 88 -13.51 16.90 -20.60
CA CYS A 88 -14.46 15.82 -20.35
C CYS A 88 -15.29 16.04 -19.08
N VAL A 89 -16.34 15.24 -18.95
CA VAL A 89 -17.16 15.04 -17.76
C VAL A 89 -16.86 13.64 -17.23
N LEU A 90 -16.59 13.53 -15.92
CA LEU A 90 -16.39 12.26 -15.22
C LEU A 90 -17.57 12.04 -14.27
N ASP A 91 -18.33 10.97 -14.49
CA ASP A 91 -19.30 10.47 -13.54
C ASP A 91 -18.66 9.36 -12.70
N VAL A 92 -18.78 9.45 -11.38
CA VAL A 92 -18.21 8.52 -10.41
C VAL A 92 -19.34 7.92 -9.60
N PHE A 93 -19.42 6.59 -9.58
CA PHE A 93 -20.46 5.84 -8.90
C PHE A 93 -19.87 5.13 -7.70
N LEU A 94 -20.41 5.44 -6.52
CA LEU A 94 -19.96 4.92 -5.25
C LEU A 94 -21.03 4.03 -4.63
N TYR A 95 -20.59 2.91 -4.08
CA TYR A 95 -21.44 1.97 -3.35
C TYR A 95 -20.75 1.55 -2.06
N PRO A 96 -21.50 1.08 -1.05
CA PRO A 96 -20.93 0.61 0.21
C PRO A 96 -19.87 -0.49 0.00
N ASP A 97 -18.75 -0.40 0.71
CA ASP A 97 -17.63 -1.36 0.71
C ASP A 97 -17.94 -2.73 1.36
N GLY A 98 -19.16 -2.91 1.87
CA GLY A 98 -19.62 -4.12 2.58
C GLY A 98 -19.07 -4.29 4.00
N LYS A 99 -18.16 -3.42 4.48
CA LYS A 99 -17.49 -3.56 5.79
C LYS A 99 -17.75 -2.41 6.75
N GLY A 100 -18.13 -1.23 6.26
CA GLY A 100 -18.26 -0.05 7.12
C GLY A 100 -19.26 1.00 6.65
N ARG A 101 -20.19 0.66 5.74
CA ARG A 101 -21.11 1.60 5.07
C ARG A 101 -20.41 2.76 4.35
N THR A 102 -19.09 2.70 4.19
CA THR A 102 -18.33 3.74 3.47
C THR A 102 -18.55 3.53 1.99
N GLU A 103 -19.02 4.57 1.31
CA GLU A 103 -19.22 4.53 -0.13
C GLU A 103 -17.87 4.70 -0.83
N ILE A 104 -17.49 3.70 -1.61
CA ILE A 104 -16.25 3.69 -2.39
C ILE A 104 -16.57 3.61 -3.88
N VAL A 105 -15.70 4.16 -4.72
CA VAL A 105 -15.86 4.06 -6.17
C VAL A 105 -15.82 2.62 -6.62
N THR A 106 -16.89 2.15 -7.24
CA THR A 106 -16.94 0.84 -7.91
C THR A 106 -16.97 0.96 -9.42
N TYR A 107 -17.35 2.13 -9.95
CA TYR A 107 -17.42 2.38 -11.37
C TYR A 107 -17.24 3.86 -11.71
N VAL A 108 -16.68 4.13 -12.88
CA VAL A 108 -16.57 5.47 -13.46
C VAL A 108 -16.93 5.44 -14.94
N ASP A 109 -17.58 6.50 -15.39
CA ASP A 109 -17.85 6.78 -16.79
C ASP A 109 -17.26 8.14 -17.18
N ALA A 110 -16.83 8.28 -18.42
CA ALA A 110 -16.22 9.50 -18.94
C ALA A 110 -16.76 9.83 -20.32
N ARG A 111 -17.16 11.08 -20.51
CA ARG A 111 -17.71 11.56 -21.78
C ARG A 111 -17.31 13.01 -22.07
N ARG A 112 -17.46 13.41 -23.33
CA ARG A 112 -17.46 14.81 -23.74
C ARG A 112 -18.81 15.46 -23.44
N SER A 113 -18.87 16.79 -23.56
CA SER A 113 -20.11 17.56 -23.35
C SER A 113 -21.23 17.20 -24.33
N ASP A 114 -20.89 16.67 -25.51
CA ASP A 114 -21.84 16.17 -26.51
C ASP A 114 -22.32 14.74 -26.24
N GLY A 115 -21.88 14.12 -25.14
CA GLY A 115 -22.27 12.76 -24.76
C GLY A 115 -21.36 11.67 -25.30
N ALA A 116 -20.42 11.97 -26.20
CA ALA A 116 -19.53 10.95 -26.75
C ALA A 116 -18.60 10.38 -25.66
N ALA A 117 -18.51 9.06 -25.58
CA ALA A 117 -17.62 8.38 -24.64
C ALA A 117 -16.15 8.75 -24.90
N VAL A 118 -15.37 8.88 -23.83
CA VAL A 118 -13.91 9.09 -23.90
C VAL A 118 -13.18 8.14 -22.97
N ASP A 119 -11.87 8.02 -23.15
CA ASP A 119 -11.05 7.22 -22.24
C ASP A 119 -11.13 7.76 -20.80
N ARG A 120 -11.46 6.85 -19.87
CA ARG A 120 -11.68 7.15 -18.46
C ARG A 120 -10.40 7.60 -17.76
N ALA A 121 -9.29 6.91 -18.04
CA ALA A 121 -8.00 7.25 -17.44
C ALA A 121 -7.55 8.64 -17.88
N SER A 122 -7.64 8.94 -19.18
CA SER A 122 -7.33 10.25 -19.75
C SER A 122 -8.19 11.37 -19.17
N CYS A 123 -9.49 11.12 -18.96
CA CYS A 123 -10.38 12.10 -18.35
C CYS A 123 -10.01 12.41 -16.88
N ILE A 124 -9.71 11.37 -16.09
CA ILE A 124 -9.22 11.52 -14.71
C ILE A 124 -7.94 12.36 -14.68
N ASP A 125 -6.99 12.00 -15.54
CA ASP A 125 -5.71 12.68 -15.67
C ASP A 125 -5.86 14.16 -16.06
N ALA A 126 -6.82 14.48 -16.94
CA ALA A 126 -7.15 15.85 -17.31
C ALA A 126 -7.78 16.63 -16.15
N LEU A 127 -8.66 16.00 -15.37
CA LEU A 127 -9.31 16.61 -14.21
C LEU A 127 -8.35 16.91 -13.06
N GLN A 128 -7.28 16.15 -12.90
CA GLN A 128 -6.23 16.38 -11.90
C GLN A 128 -5.31 17.56 -12.25
N ARG A 129 -5.22 17.94 -13.52
CA ARG A 129 -4.31 18.97 -14.03
C ARG A 129 -4.95 20.36 -14.21
N ARG A 130 -6.21 20.51 -13.81
CA ARG A 130 -7.02 21.69 -14.13
C ARG A 130 -6.80 22.89 -13.21
#